data_AF-A0A9E1IB13-F1
#
_entry.id   AF-A0A9E1IB13-F1
#
_cell.length_a   1.000
_cell.length_b   1.000
_cell.length_c   1.000
_cell.angle_alpha   90.00
_cell.angle_beta   90.00
_cell.angle_gamma   90.00
#
_symmetry.space_group_name_H-M   'P 1'
#
loop_
_entity.id
_entity.type
_entity.pdbx_description
1 polymer ?
#
loop_
_entity_poly.entity_id
_entity_poly.type
_entity_poly.pdbx_seq_one_letter_code
_entity_poly.pdbx_strand_id
1 'polypeptide(L)' 'MEVSAERIEMNYDDWKRLLAGEPLPAAVVDLDALDRNIALLAQSLGDRDITLRVASKSVRHPWLLRHILDHGGQR' A
#
# COMPACT_ATOMS: atom_id res chain seq x y z
N MET A 1 5.93 11.20 15.14
CA MET A 1 6.03 9.73 15.30
C MET A 1 6.73 9.22 14.07
N GLU A 2 8.02 8.89 14.20
CA GLU A 2 8.84 8.37 13.11
C GLU A 2 8.32 6.98 12.77
N VAL A 3 7.63 6.84 11.64
CA VAL A 3 7.19 5.54 11.15
C VAL A 3 8.38 4.96 10.39
N SER A 4 9.29 4.30 11.12
CA SER A 4 10.42 3.58 10.55
C SER A 4 9.91 2.55 9.54
N ALA A 5 10.27 2.72 8.27
CA ALA A 5 9.92 1.80 7.21
C ALA A 5 10.79 0.54 7.29
N GLU A 6 10.44 -0.38 8.19
CA GLU A 6 11.00 -1.72 8.13
C GLU A 6 10.43 -2.38 6.87
N ARG A 7 11.29 -2.56 5.85
CA ARG A 7 10.93 -3.37 4.69
C ARG A 7 10.90 -4.82 5.13
N ILE A 8 9.91 -5.57 4.65
CA ILE A 8 9.91 -7.01 4.83
C ILE A 8 11.15 -7.57 4.10
N GLU A 9 12.17 -7.97 4.86
CA GLU A 9 13.28 -8.75 4.32
C GLU A 9 12.84 -10.21 4.21
N MET A 10 12.64 -10.67 2.97
CA MET A 10 12.28 -12.05 2.67
C MET A 10 13.37 -12.69 1.82
N ASN A 11 13.83 -13.87 2.21
CA ASN A 11 14.70 -14.69 1.36
C ASN A 11 13.86 -15.55 0.38
N TYR A 12 14.54 -16.32 -0.46
CA TYR A 12 13.88 -17.16 -1.46
C TYR A 12 12.94 -18.22 -0.84
N ASP A 13 13.34 -18.83 0.28
CA ASP A 13 12.54 -19.86 0.94
C ASP A 13 11.29 -19.28 1.61
N ASP A 14 11.37 -18.04 2.11
CA ASP A 14 10.20 -17.30 2.61
C ASP A 14 9.18 -17.07 1.50
N TRP A 15 9.64 -16.57 0.33
CA TRP A 15 8.78 -16.37 -0.83
C TRP A 15 8.17 -17.66 -1.35
N LYS A 16 8.96 -18.72 -1.41
CA LYS A 16 8.50 -20.05 -1.86
C LYS A 16 7.42 -20.59 -0.93
N ARG A 17 7.54 -20.38 0.38
CA ARG A 17 6.51 -20.75 1.36
C ARG A 17 5.28 -19.87 1.25
N LEU A 18 5.45 -18.56 1.12
CA LEU A 18 4.34 -17.61 1.02
C LEU A 18 3.44 -17.89 -0.19
N LEU A 19 4.03 -18.22 -1.34
CA LEU A 19 3.33 -18.48 -2.58
C LEU A 19 2.93 -19.95 -2.77
N ALA A 20 3.12 -20.80 -1.76
CA ALA A 20 2.82 -22.22 -1.86
C ALA A 20 1.30 -22.44 -2.02
N GLY A 21 0.89 -23.02 -3.14
CA GLY A 21 -0.51 -23.30 -3.44
C GLY A 21 -1.23 -22.20 -4.23
N GLU A 22 -0.58 -21.05 -4.47
CA GLU A 22 -1.13 -19.99 -5.29
C GLU A 22 -0.86 -20.22 -6.79
N PRO A 23 -1.84 -19.96 -7.67
CA PRO A 23 -1.62 -19.96 -9.11
C PRO A 23 -0.59 -18.90 -9.51
N LEU A 24 0.42 -19.28 -10.29
CA LEU A 24 1.48 -18.39 -10.75
C LEU A 24 1.31 -18.04 -12.24
N PRO A 25 1.67 -16.81 -12.68
CA PRO A 25 2.31 -15.75 -11.88
C PRO A 25 1.34 -15.03 -10.93
N ALA A 26 1.83 -14.70 -9.74
CA ALA A 26 1.10 -13.94 -8.73
C ALA A 26 1.76 -12.57 -8.51
N ALA A 27 0.93 -11.56 -8.21
CA ALA A 27 1.39 -10.25 -7.75
C ALA A 27 1.25 -10.19 -6.23
N VAL A 28 2.32 -9.80 -5.52
CA VAL A 28 2.30 -9.62 -4.07
C VAL A 28 2.40 -8.14 -3.75
N VAL A 29 1.58 -7.69 -2.80
CA VAL A 29 1.54 -6.30 -2.34
C VAL A 29 1.80 -6.28 -0.84
N ASP A 30 2.79 -5.48 -0.44
CA ASP A 30 3.04 -5.14 0.95
C ASP A 30 2.02 -4.07 1.39
N LEU A 31 1.02 -4.49 2.17
CA LEU A 31 -0.05 -3.61 2.64
C LEU A 31 0.42 -2.62 3.70
N ASP A 32 1.36 -3.02 4.56
CA ASP A 32 1.92 -2.11 5.56
C ASP A 32 2.70 -0.98 4.89
N ALA A 33 3.46 -1.28 3.84
CA ALA A 33 4.11 -0.27 3.02
C ALA A 33 3.11 0.64 2.31
N LEU A 34 1.99 0.10 1.81
CA LEU A 34 0.91 0.89 1.21
C LEU A 34 0.32 1.87 2.23
N ASP A 35 0.01 1.41 3.44
CA ASP A 35 -0.59 2.23 4.51
C ASP A 35 0.35 3.34 4.96
N ARG A 36 1.65 3.05 5.09
CA ARG A 36 2.67 4.07 5.36
C ARG A 36 2.70 5.15 4.27
N ASN A 37 2.62 4.75 3.01
CA ASN A 37 2.61 5.70 1.89
C ASN A 37 1.37 6.59 1.88
N ILE A 38 0.19 6.01 2.19
CA ILE A 38 -1.05 6.77 2.34
C ILE A 38 -0.90 7.80 3.45
N ALA A 39 -0.43 7.39 4.63
CA ALA A 39 -0.24 8.27 5.77
C ALA A 39 0.77 9.39 5.49
N LEU A 40 1.90 9.07 4.84
CA LEU A 40 2.92 10.05 4.46
C LEU A 40 2.33 11.14 3.55
N LEU A 41 1.61 10.73 2.50
CA LEU A 41 0.99 11.66 1.56
C LEU A 41 -0.09 12.51 2.25
N ALA A 42 -0.93 11.90 3.08
CA ALA A 42 -1.94 12.62 3.86
C ALA A 42 -1.30 13.67 4.80
N GLN A 43 -0.23 13.31 5.51
CA GLN A 43 0.51 14.22 6.39
C GLN A 43 1.14 15.39 5.63
N SER A 44 1.69 15.13 4.44
CA SER A 44 2.36 16.16 3.62
C SER A 44 1.45 17.31 3.18
N LEU A 45 0.13 17.10 3.18
CA LEU A 45 -0.85 18.13 2.83
C LEU A 45 -1.09 19.13 3.98
N GLY A 46 -0.79 18.77 5.22
CA GLY A 46 -1.02 19.61 6.41
C GLY A 46 -2.46 20.11 6.49
N ASP A 47 -2.65 21.40 6.74
CA ASP A 47 -3.97 22.03 6.86
C ASP A 47 -4.49 22.62 5.54
N ARG A 48 -3.87 22.28 4.42
CA ARG A 48 -4.26 22.82 3.11
C ARG A 48 -5.58 22.19 2.66
N ASP A 49 -6.51 23.01 2.21
CA ASP A 49 -7.75 22.58 1.57
C ASP A 49 -7.49 22.12 0.12
N ILE A 50 -6.86 20.95 -0.01
CA ILE A 50 -6.52 20.33 -1.29
C ILE A 50 -6.97 18.87 -1.27
N THR A 51 -7.82 18.51 -2.23
CA THR A 51 -8.21 17.12 -2.44
C THR A 51 -7.12 16.34 -3.19
N LEU A 52 -6.49 15.37 -2.52
CA LEU A 52 -5.62 14.39 -3.17
C LEU A 52 -6.45 13.30 -3.86
N ARG A 53 -6.28 13.13 -5.17
CA ARG A 53 -7.01 12.13 -5.96
C ARG A 53 -6.11 10.95 -6.32
N VAL A 54 -6.59 9.73 -6.09
CA VAL A 54 -5.87 8.50 -6.43
C VAL A 54 -5.82 8.32 -7.95
N ALA A 55 -4.62 8.15 -8.49
CA ALA A 55 -4.44 7.76 -9.89
C ALA A 55 -4.51 6.22 -10.02
N SER A 56 -5.61 5.69 -10.55
CA SER A 56 -5.86 4.24 -10.58
C SER A 56 -4.99 3.43 -11.56
N LYS A 57 -4.25 4.11 -12.45
CA LYS A 57 -3.62 3.51 -13.64
C LYS A 57 -2.60 2.40 -13.31
N SER A 58 -1.85 2.54 -12.22
CA SER A 58 -0.74 1.64 -11.87
C SER A 58 -1.14 0.48 -10.95
N VAL A 59 -2.33 0.53 -10.34
CA VAL A 59 -2.81 -0.50 -9.41
C VAL A 59 -3.93 -1.33 -10.04
N ARG A 60 -4.94 -0.67 -10.64
CA ARG A 60 -6.11 -1.29 -11.32
C ARG A 60 -6.74 -2.50 -10.60
N HIS A 61 -6.59 -2.59 -9.28
CA HIS A 61 -7.14 -3.65 -8.45
C HIS A 61 -8.23 -3.06 -7.55
N PRO A 62 -9.52 -3.42 -7.74
CA PRO A 62 -10.63 -2.75 -7.06
C PRO A 62 -10.52 -2.75 -5.53
N TRP A 63 -10.05 -3.85 -4.95
CA TRP A 63 -9.89 -3.94 -3.49
C TRP A 63 -8.81 -2.98 -2.98
N LEU A 64 -7.68 -2.86 -3.68
CA LEU A 64 -6.61 -1.91 -3.29
C LEU A 64 -7.06 -0.46 -3.44
N LEU A 65 -7.82 -0.15 -4.50
CA LEU A 65 -8.35 1.21 -4.69
C LEU A 65 -9.33 1.58 -3.57
N ARG A 66 -10.20 0.65 -3.15
CA ARG A 66 -11.10 0.88 -2.00
C ARG A 66 -10.29 1.06 -0.72
N HIS A 67 -9.32 0.17 -0.45
CA HIS A 67 -8.44 0.27 0.70
C HIS A 67 -7.75 1.65 0.80
N ILE A 68 -7.22 2.16 -0.31
CA ILE A 68 -6.61 3.50 -0.36
C ILE A 68 -7.62 4.61 -0.05
N LEU A 69 -8.84 4.52 -0.60
CA LEU A 69 -9.88 5.53 -0.36
C LEU A 69 -10.38 5.50 1.09
N ASP A 70 -10.50 4.32 1.69
CA ASP A 70 -11.00 4.15 3.06
C ASP A 70 -9.99 4.71 4.09
N HIS A 71 -8.69 4.56 3.84
CA HIS A 71 -7.61 5.01 4.74
C HIS A 71 -7.07 6.41 4.43
N GLY A 72 -7.25 6.90 3.21
CA GLY A 72 -6.75 8.22 2.76
C GLY A 72 -7.83 9.27 2.46
N GLY A 73 -9.09 8.86 2.33
CA GLY A 73 -10.22 9.73 1.96
C GLY A 73 -10.95 10.37 3.15
N GLN A 74 -10.55 10.08 4.38
CA GLN A 74 -11.10 10.67 5.59
C GLN A 74 -10.38 11.99 5.89
N ARG A 75 -10.84 13.08 5.27
CA ARG A 75 -10.45 14.45 5.63
C ARG A 75 -11.68 15.34 5.66
#